data_AF-A0A7Z0MN99-F1
#
_entry.id   AF-A0A7Z0MN99-F1
#
_cell.length_a   1.000
_cell.length_b   1.000
_cell.length_c   1.000
_cell.angle_alpha   90.00
_cell.angle_beta   90.00
_cell.angle_gamma   90.00
#
_symmetry.space_group_name_H-M   'P 1'
#
loop_
_entity.id
_entity.type
_entity.pdbx_description
1 polymer ?
#
loop_
_entity_poly.entity_id
_entity_poly.type
_entity_poly.pdbx_seq_one_letter_code
_entity_poly.pdbx_strand_id
1 'polypeptide(L)'
;MALDAKSGAGLDSHSGKPVKFFRANPIDVPNCSLNARVMKMPTVKTFTLYKQEKTFWVGLGATKYMADLKATSISILQIHDARHGTPFLSKYDPGSRATQNRLGSDPVLCQQCHADNVIGVLESKGVAQVLSGSKTREPWDTPIMALSEALHRVHQTIRPLPDSDGRTGTCAGCHPAHRQDGGMEGYPITPEGKNFYAKSDNRDTKGGCFAGRDVHSNPNKDKDGVGTPEHLNEIGKWMQSNVSNIGNGKGGKGLWCTNCHNQLSRELYQRDNLKNAFKQTGETIRNQSLDDIAKAIGVSRKTLEQKYLDPKVVADKNGHDTPGKSGILLTWAKDRMVPDIGVIAMKDGEPLVTKDEDGDINVVLLSANPSAKLASLQLPKEATGIAAVPYDAASHGRDYWLSPGVPHCADCHAAPFVEGQGGVAFPINQPGKYSVMRYSKGHAGLACQACHESTHGLYPVTPTVDPTTYTQATQYNPDGSHGPLLCASCHEVNQSGVPILAEALTWEGEKIKDNLDAAISWIHSNAYDLGGKNRK
;
A
#
# COMPACT_ATOMS: atom_id res chain seq x y z
N MET A 1 24.63 17.89 -14.31
CA MET A 1 24.75 18.14 -12.86
C MET A 1 26.03 18.93 -12.61
N ALA A 2 25.94 20.15 -12.07
CA ALA A 2 27.12 20.93 -11.72
C ALA A 2 27.76 20.32 -10.46
N LEU A 3 29.09 20.27 -10.40
CA LEU A 3 29.84 19.76 -9.25
C LEU A 3 30.61 20.91 -8.60
N ASP A 4 30.67 20.93 -7.28
CA ASP A 4 31.54 21.84 -6.55
C ASP A 4 33.00 21.47 -6.83
N ALA A 5 33.77 22.41 -7.39
CA ALA A 5 35.13 22.15 -7.83
C ALA A 5 36.10 21.77 -6.70
N LYS A 6 35.77 22.06 -5.43
CA LYS A 6 36.61 21.74 -4.26
C LYS A 6 36.22 20.44 -3.58
N SER A 7 34.93 20.15 -3.46
CA SER A 7 34.42 19.00 -2.70
C SER A 7 33.91 17.86 -3.59
N GLY A 8 33.72 18.10 -4.89
CA GLY A 8 33.12 17.13 -5.81
C GLY A 8 31.63 16.87 -5.54
N ALA A 9 31.00 17.62 -4.63
CA ALA A 9 29.59 17.45 -4.32
C ALA A 9 28.70 17.96 -5.46
N GLY A 10 27.62 17.23 -5.78
CA GLY A 10 26.58 17.73 -6.67
C GLY A 10 26.01 19.05 -6.15
N LEU A 11 25.91 20.06 -7.01
CA LEU A 11 25.34 21.36 -6.70
C LEU A 11 23.90 21.44 -7.21
N ASP A 12 23.02 22.01 -6.40
CA ASP A 12 21.70 22.47 -6.83
C ASP A 12 21.90 23.64 -7.81
N SER A 13 21.34 23.49 -9.01
CA SER A 13 21.48 24.46 -10.10
C SER A 13 20.83 25.80 -9.81
N HIS A 14 19.88 25.88 -8.87
CA HIS A 14 19.18 27.11 -8.53
C HIS A 14 19.86 27.89 -7.42
N SER A 15 20.32 27.19 -6.38
CA SER A 15 20.92 27.83 -5.21
C SER A 15 22.45 27.90 -5.25
N GLY A 16 23.10 27.15 -6.15
CA GLY A 16 24.57 27.02 -6.22
C GLY A 16 25.17 26.36 -4.98
N LYS A 17 24.34 25.75 -4.12
CA LYS A 17 24.77 25.08 -2.88
C LYS A 17 24.85 23.58 -3.10
N PRO A 18 25.67 22.84 -2.31
CA PRO A 18 25.69 21.39 -2.36
C PRO A 18 24.28 20.80 -2.15
N VAL A 19 23.91 19.87 -3.02
CA VAL A 19 22.72 19.02 -2.86
C VAL A 19 22.84 18.31 -1.52
N LYS A 20 21.94 18.65 -0.60
CA LYS A 20 21.87 18.02 0.71
C LYS A 20 20.83 16.92 0.64
N PHE A 21 21.30 15.67 0.58
CA PHE A 21 20.44 14.53 0.91
C PHE A 21 20.13 14.59 2.40
N PHE A 22 18.91 14.99 2.73
CA PHE A 22 18.40 14.80 4.07
C PHE A 22 18.05 13.32 4.20
N ARG A 23 18.54 12.67 5.26
CA ARG A 23 18.02 11.38 5.66
C ARG A 23 16.52 11.55 5.81
N ALA A 24 15.72 10.86 5.01
CA ALA A 24 14.34 10.63 5.39
C ALA A 24 14.41 9.91 6.73
N ASN A 25 14.15 10.63 7.84
CA ASN A 25 13.91 9.99 9.12
C ASN A 25 12.84 8.93 8.88
N PRO A 26 12.93 7.74 9.51
CA PRO A 26 12.04 6.63 9.21
C PRO A 26 10.60 7.14 9.23
N ILE A 27 10.05 7.21 8.01
CA ILE A 27 8.62 7.30 7.76
C ILE A 27 8.08 6.06 8.50
N ASP A 28 6.99 6.20 9.25
CA ASP A 28 6.32 5.06 9.92
C ASP A 28 6.77 4.61 11.32
N VAL A 29 6.99 5.52 12.28
CA VAL A 29 6.87 5.13 13.71
C VAL A 29 5.40 5.15 14.16
N PRO A 30 4.65 4.05 14.14
CA PRO A 30 3.20 4.11 14.33
C PRO A 30 2.82 4.70 15.69
N ASN A 31 2.06 5.81 15.74
CA ASN A 31 1.65 6.47 16.98
C ASN A 31 0.44 5.77 17.61
N CYS A 32 0.62 4.47 17.85
CA CYS A 32 -0.37 3.60 18.48
C CYS A 32 -0.74 4.06 19.90
N SER A 33 0.10 4.91 20.52
CA SER A 33 -0.07 5.36 21.90
C SER A 33 -1.34 6.17 22.14
N LEU A 34 -1.86 6.84 21.11
CA LEU A 34 -3.08 7.67 21.21
C LEU A 34 -4.36 6.93 20.80
N ASN A 35 -4.24 5.90 19.96
CA ASN A 35 -5.36 5.04 19.59
C ASN A 35 -5.67 4.04 20.72
N ALA A 36 -4.62 3.60 21.42
CA ALA A 36 -4.75 2.69 22.51
C ALA A 36 -5.10 3.45 23.80
N ARG A 37 -6.37 3.42 24.21
CA ARG A 37 -6.75 3.60 25.63
C ARG A 37 -6.21 2.45 26.49
N VAL A 38 -4.93 2.10 26.35
CA VAL A 38 -4.29 1.03 27.13
C VAL A 38 -4.60 1.30 28.59
N MET A 39 -4.46 2.53 29.07
CA MET A 39 -4.58 2.85 30.50
C MET A 39 -6.00 2.79 31.11
N LYS A 40 -7.07 2.57 30.34
CA LYS A 40 -8.46 2.47 30.87
C LYS A 40 -9.19 1.18 30.51
N MET A 41 -8.54 0.22 29.85
CA MET A 41 -9.16 -1.07 29.54
C MET A 41 -8.96 -2.09 30.67
N PRO A 42 -9.95 -2.97 30.94
CA PRO A 42 -9.82 -4.08 31.89
C PRO A 42 -8.63 -5.00 31.59
N THR A 43 -8.17 -5.00 30.32
CA THR A 43 -7.05 -5.78 29.81
C THR A 43 -5.69 -5.43 30.42
N VAL A 44 -5.51 -4.26 31.05
CA VAL A 44 -4.26 -3.89 31.77
C VAL A 44 -3.99 -4.78 32.98
N LYS A 45 -5.02 -5.43 33.53
CA LYS A 45 -4.84 -6.43 34.58
C LYS A 45 -4.25 -7.74 34.04
N THR A 46 -4.50 -8.06 32.77
CA THR A 46 -4.07 -9.31 32.11
C THR A 46 -2.76 -9.14 31.33
N PHE A 47 -2.58 -7.98 30.67
CA PHE A 47 -1.40 -7.66 29.86
C PHE A 47 -0.56 -6.61 30.58
N THR A 48 0.43 -7.07 31.34
CA THR A 48 1.24 -6.26 32.26
C THR A 48 2.53 -5.70 31.65
N LEU A 49 2.97 -6.21 30.48
CA LEU A 49 4.26 -5.84 29.87
C LEU A 49 4.30 -4.36 29.48
N TYR A 50 3.17 -3.76 29.12
CA TYR A 50 3.07 -2.31 28.91
C TYR A 50 3.65 -1.50 30.08
N LYS A 51 3.30 -1.85 31.32
CA LYS A 51 3.75 -1.10 32.51
C LYS A 51 5.26 -1.25 32.68
N GLN A 52 5.79 -2.46 32.50
CA GLN A 52 7.21 -2.76 32.65
C GLN A 52 8.04 -2.00 31.60
N GLU A 53 7.61 -2.04 30.33
CA GLU A 53 8.27 -1.35 29.24
C GLU A 53 8.24 0.17 29.43
N LYS A 54 7.09 0.72 29.85
CA LYS A 54 6.96 2.15 30.15
C LYS A 54 7.87 2.59 31.29
N THR A 55 7.90 1.85 32.39
CA THR A 55 8.77 2.14 33.54
C THR A 55 10.24 2.11 33.15
N PHE A 56 10.66 1.15 32.31
CA PHE A 56 12.02 1.08 31.80
C PHE A 56 12.42 2.34 31.04
N TRP A 57 11.63 2.75 30.03
CA TRP A 57 11.96 3.92 29.22
C TRP A 57 11.92 5.23 30.01
N VAL A 58 10.95 5.38 30.93
CA VAL A 58 10.92 6.53 31.85
C VAL A 58 12.16 6.54 32.74
N GLY A 59 12.59 5.39 33.25
CA GLY A 59 13.79 5.27 34.08
C GLY A 59 15.08 5.65 33.34
N LEU A 60 15.11 5.53 32.01
CA LEU A 60 16.21 5.99 31.16
C LEU A 60 16.11 7.47 30.75
N GLY A 61 15.10 8.20 31.22
CA GLY A 61 14.90 9.61 30.89
C GLY A 61 14.21 9.84 29.53
N ALA A 62 13.56 8.83 28.95
CA ALA A 62 12.79 9.02 27.73
C ALA A 62 11.61 9.97 27.96
N THR A 63 11.21 10.69 26.91
CA THR A 63 9.99 11.51 26.96
C THR A 63 8.77 10.62 27.20
N LYS A 64 7.72 11.18 27.81
CA LYS A 64 6.46 10.46 28.04
C LYS A 64 5.91 9.85 26.73
N TYR A 65 6.01 10.59 25.63
CA TYR A 65 5.61 10.13 24.30
C TYR A 65 6.37 8.87 23.88
N MET A 66 7.71 8.89 23.93
CA MET A 66 8.53 7.75 23.52
C MET A 66 8.30 6.53 24.43
N ALA A 67 8.17 6.74 25.74
CA ALA A 67 7.87 5.66 26.68
C ALA A 67 6.50 5.03 26.42
N ASP A 68 5.46 5.84 26.17
CA ASP A 68 4.12 5.35 25.86
C ASP A 68 4.07 4.60 24.53
N LEU A 69 4.78 5.10 23.52
CA LEU A 69 4.91 4.47 22.21
C LEU A 69 5.55 3.09 22.30
N LYS A 70 6.75 3.00 22.89
CA LYS A 70 7.48 1.72 23.04
C LYS A 70 6.68 0.70 23.86
N ALA A 71 6.05 1.15 24.94
CA ALA A 71 5.20 0.31 25.76
C ALA A 71 3.96 -0.20 25.00
N THR A 72 3.35 0.64 24.17
CA THR A 72 2.19 0.25 23.36
C THR A 72 2.56 -0.80 22.33
N SER A 73 3.73 -0.70 21.70
CA SER A 73 4.21 -1.72 20.75
C SER A 73 4.32 -3.10 21.41
N ILE A 74 4.93 -3.19 22.60
CA ILE A 74 5.01 -4.47 23.34
C ILE A 74 3.62 -4.99 23.73
N SER A 75 2.71 -4.10 24.15
CA SER A 75 1.34 -4.49 24.47
C SER A 75 0.59 -5.08 23.27
N ILE A 76 0.80 -4.54 22.07
CA ILE A 76 0.18 -5.05 20.83
C ILE A 76 0.66 -6.47 20.55
N LEU A 77 1.98 -6.69 20.62
CA LEU A 77 2.56 -8.03 20.41
C LEU A 77 2.06 -9.02 21.47
N GLN A 78 1.97 -8.61 22.74
CA GLN A 78 1.45 -9.46 23.82
C GLN A 78 -0.01 -9.86 23.58
N ILE A 79 -0.84 -8.92 23.13
CA ILE A 79 -2.24 -9.19 22.80
C ILE A 79 -2.33 -10.11 21.58
N HIS A 80 -1.46 -9.93 20.58
CA HIS A 80 -1.45 -10.75 19.38
C HIS A 80 -1.05 -12.19 19.69
N ASP A 81 0.04 -12.40 20.43
CA ASP A 81 0.46 -13.72 20.89
C ASP A 81 -0.67 -14.44 21.65
N ALA A 82 -1.31 -13.74 22.59
CA ALA A 82 -2.39 -14.31 23.39
C ALA A 82 -3.68 -14.64 22.62
N ARG A 83 -3.99 -13.90 21.54
CA ARG A 83 -5.24 -14.07 20.78
C ARG A 83 -5.10 -14.89 19.52
N HIS A 84 -3.90 -14.93 18.95
CA HIS A 84 -3.63 -15.52 17.64
C HIS A 84 -2.55 -16.60 17.70
N GLY A 85 -1.91 -16.81 18.85
CA GLY A 85 -0.92 -17.87 19.04
C GLY A 85 0.45 -17.57 18.41
N THR A 86 0.73 -16.32 18.04
CA THR A 86 2.08 -15.96 17.59
C THR A 86 3.10 -16.05 18.73
N PRO A 87 4.40 -16.20 18.42
CA PRO A 87 5.45 -16.27 19.42
C PRO A 87 6.32 -15.00 19.47
N PHE A 88 5.79 -13.82 19.13
CA PHE A 88 6.60 -12.59 18.98
C PHE A 88 7.37 -12.21 20.24
N LEU A 89 6.79 -12.46 21.42
CA LEU A 89 7.39 -12.15 22.71
C LEU A 89 7.99 -13.38 23.41
N SER A 90 8.12 -14.52 22.72
CA SER A 90 8.65 -15.76 23.31
C SER A 90 10.07 -15.63 23.87
N LYS A 91 10.87 -14.69 23.33
CA LYS A 91 12.23 -14.38 23.80
C LYS A 91 12.35 -12.99 24.45
N TYR A 92 11.23 -12.26 24.62
CA TYR A 92 11.26 -10.92 25.18
C TYR A 92 11.70 -10.95 26.64
N ASP A 93 12.72 -10.15 26.97
CA ASP A 93 13.28 -10.06 28.33
C ASP A 93 13.02 -8.67 28.94
N PRO A 94 12.01 -8.54 29.81
CA PRO A 94 11.74 -7.29 30.51
C PRO A 94 12.83 -6.94 31.56
N GLY A 95 13.67 -7.88 31.97
CA GLY A 95 14.80 -7.64 32.87
C GLY A 95 16.07 -7.11 32.17
N SER A 96 16.14 -7.25 30.84
CA SER A 96 17.28 -6.80 30.05
C SER A 96 17.49 -5.29 30.13
N ARG A 97 18.76 -4.87 30.18
CA ARG A 97 19.21 -3.47 30.08
C ARG A 97 19.45 -3.02 28.64
N ALA A 98 19.20 -3.87 27.65
CA ALA A 98 19.39 -3.53 26.25
C ALA A 98 18.49 -2.36 25.83
N THR A 99 19.08 -1.34 25.20
CA THR A 99 18.34 -0.16 24.72
C THR A 99 18.02 -0.23 23.23
N GLN A 100 18.66 -1.13 22.48
CA GLN A 100 18.43 -1.30 21.05
C GLN A 100 17.33 -2.32 20.75
N ASN A 101 17.34 -3.48 21.42
CA ASN A 101 16.38 -4.55 21.22
C ASN A 101 16.20 -5.38 22.50
N ARG A 102 14.95 -5.51 22.96
CA ARG A 102 14.58 -6.31 24.15
C ARG A 102 13.69 -7.51 23.81
N LEU A 103 13.41 -7.74 22.52
CA LEU A 103 12.62 -8.89 22.05
C LEU A 103 13.38 -10.21 22.13
N GLY A 104 14.71 -10.18 22.30
CA GLY A 104 15.55 -11.39 22.39
C GLY A 104 15.67 -12.19 21.09
N SER A 105 15.19 -11.64 19.99
CA SER A 105 15.29 -12.11 18.60
C SER A 105 15.61 -10.94 17.69
N ASP A 106 15.71 -11.15 16.38
CA ASP A 106 15.72 -10.04 15.41
C ASP A 106 14.54 -9.07 15.68
N PRO A 107 14.73 -7.76 15.48
CA PRO A 107 13.65 -6.80 15.67
C PRO A 107 12.48 -7.19 14.76
N VAL A 108 11.26 -7.14 15.29
CA VAL A 108 10.05 -7.22 14.45
C VAL A 108 10.10 -6.02 13.52
N LEU A 109 10.49 -6.26 12.28
CA LEU A 109 10.44 -5.24 11.24
C LEU A 109 8.96 -5.05 10.92
N CYS A 110 8.48 -3.82 10.90
CA CYS A 110 7.10 -3.54 10.49
C CYS A 110 6.82 -4.16 9.10
N GLN A 111 7.84 -4.24 8.25
CA GLN A 111 7.89 -4.90 6.93
C GLN A 111 7.88 -6.45 6.96
N GLN A 112 8.10 -7.07 8.12
CA GLN A 112 7.84 -8.51 8.31
C GLN A 112 6.35 -8.76 8.64
N CYS A 113 5.63 -7.73 9.10
CA CYS A 113 4.21 -7.77 9.41
C CYS A 113 3.31 -7.11 8.34
N HIS A 114 3.88 -6.22 7.52
CA HIS A 114 3.35 -5.70 6.26
C HIS A 114 4.15 -6.38 5.16
N ALA A 115 3.53 -7.31 4.44
CA ALA A 115 4.25 -8.26 3.59
C ALA A 115 4.98 -7.60 2.40
N ASP A 116 6.14 -7.00 2.63
CA ASP A 116 7.13 -6.70 1.58
C ASP A 116 7.95 -7.96 1.26
N ASN A 117 7.98 -8.94 2.18
CA ASN A 117 8.71 -10.20 2.04
C ASN A 117 7.76 -11.37 2.29
N VAL A 118 6.94 -11.77 1.31
CA VAL A 118 6.26 -13.06 1.39
C VAL A 118 7.31 -14.15 1.25
N ILE A 119 7.80 -14.65 2.37
CA ILE A 119 8.35 -15.99 2.43
C ILE A 119 7.15 -16.90 2.13
N GLY A 120 7.20 -17.60 1.00
CA GLY A 120 6.10 -18.35 0.39
C GLY A 120 5.62 -19.57 1.18
N VAL A 121 5.34 -19.42 2.46
CA VAL A 121 4.73 -20.46 3.29
C VAL A 121 3.24 -20.48 2.98
N LEU A 122 2.84 -21.36 2.04
CA LEU A 122 1.44 -21.59 1.63
C LEU A 122 0.63 -22.43 2.63
N GLU A 123 1.17 -22.65 3.84
CA GLU A 123 0.45 -23.31 4.92
C GLU A 123 0.60 -22.53 6.23
N SER A 124 -0.47 -21.85 6.64
CA SER A 124 -0.55 -21.22 7.96
C SER A 124 -1.22 -22.17 8.95
N LYS A 125 -0.61 -22.33 10.13
CA LYS A 125 -1.21 -23.02 11.28
C LYS A 125 -2.55 -22.37 11.66
N GLY A 126 -3.40 -23.12 12.32
CA GLY A 126 -4.66 -22.60 12.85
C GLY A 126 -4.50 -21.94 14.23
N VAL A 127 -5.34 -20.96 14.54
CA VAL A 127 -5.33 -20.28 15.85
C VAL A 127 -5.64 -21.28 16.97
N ALA A 128 -6.68 -22.11 16.83
CA ALA A 128 -7.03 -23.11 17.83
C ALA A 128 -5.97 -24.22 17.92
N GLN A 129 -5.38 -24.61 16.80
CA GLN A 129 -4.26 -25.57 16.74
C GLN A 129 -3.11 -25.09 17.61
N VAL A 130 -2.67 -23.84 17.45
CA VAL A 130 -1.55 -23.31 18.24
C VAL A 130 -1.94 -23.11 19.70
N LEU A 131 -3.11 -22.53 19.99
CA LEU A 131 -3.53 -22.28 21.37
C LEU A 131 -3.78 -23.56 22.17
N SER A 132 -4.17 -24.66 21.51
CA SER A 132 -4.37 -25.97 22.15
C SER A 132 -3.12 -26.85 22.14
N GLY A 133 -2.09 -26.49 21.37
CA GLY A 133 -0.93 -27.35 21.13
C GLY A 133 -1.22 -28.57 20.24
N SER A 134 -2.33 -28.54 19.47
CA SER A 134 -2.67 -29.61 18.53
C SER A 134 -1.63 -29.74 17.41
N LYS A 135 -1.39 -30.97 16.96
CA LYS A 135 -0.53 -31.24 15.80
C LYS A 135 -1.25 -31.01 14.47
N THR A 136 -2.57 -31.13 14.44
CA THR A 136 -3.39 -30.99 13.23
C THR A 136 -4.30 -29.76 13.34
N ARG A 137 -4.51 -29.10 12.20
CA ARG A 137 -5.47 -28.01 12.08
C ARG A 137 -6.85 -28.57 11.78
N GLU A 138 -7.85 -28.18 12.56
CA GLU A 138 -9.23 -28.54 12.28
C GLU A 138 -9.81 -27.74 11.11
N PRO A 139 -10.76 -28.27 10.31
CA PRO A 139 -11.34 -27.56 9.17
C PRO A 139 -12.04 -26.24 9.53
N TRP A 140 -12.54 -26.12 10.76
CA TRP A 140 -13.17 -24.90 11.28
C TRP A 140 -12.16 -23.88 11.85
N ASP A 141 -10.90 -24.30 12.02
CA ASP A 141 -9.87 -23.47 12.60
C ASP A 141 -9.41 -22.40 11.60
N THR A 142 -9.32 -21.15 12.08
CA THR A 142 -8.95 -20.01 11.25
C THR A 142 -7.43 -19.95 11.15
N PRO A 143 -6.85 -19.65 9.97
CA PRO A 143 -5.41 -19.42 9.88
C PRO A 143 -4.99 -18.31 10.86
N ILE A 144 -3.74 -18.37 11.35
CA ILE A 144 -3.18 -17.26 12.11
C ILE A 144 -3.29 -15.99 11.25
N MET A 145 -4.00 -14.99 11.76
CA MET A 145 -4.15 -13.71 11.09
C MET A 145 -2.81 -12.97 11.10
N ALA A 146 -2.50 -12.31 9.98
CA ALA A 146 -1.40 -11.36 9.94
C ALA A 146 -1.67 -10.25 10.97
N LEU A 147 -0.61 -9.71 11.59
CA LEU A 147 -0.74 -8.64 12.57
C LEU A 147 -1.48 -7.43 11.99
N SER A 148 -1.25 -7.12 10.71
CA SER A 148 -1.94 -6.06 9.97
C SER A 148 -3.46 -6.33 9.87
N GLU A 149 -3.89 -7.53 9.46
CA GLU A 149 -5.30 -7.93 9.42
C GLU A 149 -5.92 -7.85 10.82
N ALA A 150 -5.26 -8.39 11.84
CA ALA A 150 -5.77 -8.41 13.21
C ALA A 150 -5.97 -6.99 13.78
N LEU A 151 -4.99 -6.10 13.58
CA LEU A 151 -5.07 -4.72 14.04
C LEU A 151 -6.18 -3.95 13.34
N HIS A 152 -6.21 -3.96 12.02
CA HIS A 152 -7.21 -3.22 11.25
C HIS A 152 -8.62 -3.74 11.52
N ARG A 153 -8.81 -5.07 11.57
CA ARG A 153 -10.12 -5.68 11.84
C ARG A 153 -10.68 -5.21 13.18
N VAL A 154 -9.87 -5.23 14.24
CA VAL A 154 -10.33 -4.78 15.58
C VAL A 154 -10.64 -3.29 15.58
N HIS A 155 -9.75 -2.45 15.05
CA HIS A 155 -9.92 -1.00 15.15
C HIS A 155 -11.06 -0.50 14.24
N GLN A 156 -11.17 -0.99 13.01
CA GLN A 156 -12.25 -0.60 12.11
C GLN A 156 -13.60 -1.14 12.59
N THR A 157 -13.66 -2.33 13.19
CA THR A 157 -14.92 -2.85 13.73
C THR A 157 -15.34 -2.11 15.00
N ILE A 158 -14.46 -2.05 16.00
CA ILE A 158 -14.84 -1.60 17.36
C ILE A 158 -14.74 -0.09 17.52
N ARG A 159 -13.87 0.58 16.76
CA ARG A 159 -13.68 2.03 16.83
C ARG A 159 -13.44 2.61 15.43
N PRO A 160 -14.43 2.56 14.53
CA PRO A 160 -14.26 3.05 13.15
C PRO A 160 -13.96 4.54 13.04
N LEU A 161 -14.15 5.34 14.09
CA LEU A 161 -13.84 6.78 14.11
C LEU A 161 -14.40 7.53 12.86
N PRO A 162 -15.70 7.41 12.53
CA PRO A 162 -16.25 8.07 11.35
C PRO A 162 -16.18 9.60 11.47
N ASP A 163 -16.07 10.27 10.34
CA ASP A 163 -16.36 11.71 10.19
C ASP A 163 -17.84 11.95 9.86
N SER A 164 -18.22 13.19 9.50
CA SER A 164 -19.62 13.52 9.19
C SER A 164 -20.17 12.81 7.94
N ASP A 165 -19.28 12.38 7.04
CA ASP A 165 -19.64 11.69 5.80
C ASP A 165 -19.52 10.16 5.93
N GLY A 166 -19.12 9.67 7.11
CA GLY A 166 -18.94 8.25 7.39
C GLY A 166 -17.59 7.68 6.98
N ARG A 167 -16.59 8.49 6.58
CA ARG A 167 -15.24 7.97 6.29
C ARG A 167 -14.55 7.59 7.58
N THR A 168 -13.86 6.45 7.62
CA THR A 168 -13.14 6.01 8.83
C THR A 168 -11.88 6.83 9.09
N GLY A 169 -11.69 7.29 10.33
CA GLY A 169 -10.47 7.98 10.77
C GLY A 169 -9.38 7.04 11.28
N THR A 170 -9.63 5.73 11.32
CA THR A 170 -8.73 4.75 11.95
C THR A 170 -7.37 4.64 11.25
N CYS A 171 -7.33 4.80 9.93
CA CYS A 171 -6.14 4.63 9.11
C CYS A 171 -5.02 5.62 9.51
N ALA A 172 -5.37 6.89 9.66
CA ALA A 172 -4.43 7.95 10.04
C ALA A 172 -4.11 7.97 11.56
N GLY A 173 -4.82 7.15 12.33
CA GLY A 173 -4.69 7.06 13.79
C GLY A 173 -3.56 6.16 14.30
N CYS A 174 -3.11 5.21 13.49
CA CYS A 174 -1.97 4.34 13.81
C CYS A 174 -0.77 4.59 12.90
N HIS A 175 -0.99 5.04 11.67
CA HIS A 175 0.06 5.47 10.74
C HIS A 175 0.13 7.00 10.74
N PRO A 176 0.62 7.66 11.82
CA PRO A 176 0.85 9.09 11.82
C PRO A 176 1.83 9.42 10.69
N ALA A 177 1.57 10.50 9.97
CA ALA A 177 2.68 11.22 9.39
C ALA A 177 3.49 11.75 10.56
N HIS A 178 4.73 11.33 10.74
CA HIS A 178 5.65 12.22 11.41
C HIS A 178 5.81 13.39 10.47
N ARG A 179 5.14 14.50 10.78
CA ARG A 179 5.67 15.78 10.37
C ARG A 179 7.14 15.77 10.79
N GLN A 180 8.05 16.12 9.89
CA GLN A 180 9.48 16.09 10.20
C GLN A 180 9.85 17.04 11.36
N ASP A 181 8.97 17.99 11.67
CA ASP A 181 9.05 18.88 12.83
C ASP A 181 8.61 18.24 14.15
N GLY A 182 8.09 17.01 14.15
CA GLY A 182 7.60 16.30 15.34
C GLY A 182 6.30 16.85 15.94
N GLY A 183 5.64 17.80 15.26
CA GLY A 183 4.40 18.42 15.71
C GLY A 183 3.19 17.48 15.62
N MET A 184 2.22 17.67 16.51
CA MET A 184 0.95 16.93 16.56
C MET A 184 -0.25 17.78 16.09
N GLU A 185 -0.01 18.98 15.56
CA GLU A 185 -1.07 19.85 15.05
C GLU A 185 -1.77 19.18 13.86
N GLY A 186 -3.11 19.13 13.91
CA GLY A 186 -3.93 18.49 12.88
C GLY A 186 -3.86 16.95 12.87
N TYR A 187 -3.34 16.33 13.94
CA TYR A 187 -3.41 14.89 14.12
C TYR A 187 -4.87 14.44 14.34
N PRO A 188 -5.33 13.32 13.72
CA PRO A 188 -6.75 12.99 13.67
C PRO A 188 -7.28 12.33 14.94
N ILE A 189 -6.40 11.93 15.87
CA ILE A 189 -6.80 11.32 17.14
C ILE A 189 -6.42 12.20 18.33
N THR A 190 -7.41 12.60 19.14
CA THR A 190 -7.14 13.38 20.36
C THR A 190 -6.42 12.54 21.41
N PRO A 191 -5.77 13.14 22.43
CA PRO A 191 -5.17 12.40 23.53
C PRO A 191 -6.11 11.42 24.27
N GLU A 192 -7.42 11.65 24.18
CA GLU A 192 -8.46 10.78 24.76
C GLU A 192 -8.89 9.62 23.83
N GLY A 193 -8.28 9.49 22.66
CA GLY A 193 -8.60 8.49 21.65
C GLY A 193 -9.93 8.76 20.92
N LYS A 194 -10.28 10.04 20.70
CA LYS A 194 -11.46 10.44 19.93
C LYS A 194 -11.06 10.90 18.53
N ASN A 195 -11.98 10.82 17.57
CA ASN A 195 -11.78 11.42 16.25
C ASN A 195 -11.89 12.96 16.37
N PHE A 196 -10.80 13.66 16.07
CA PHE A 196 -10.77 15.12 16.02
C PHE A 196 -11.70 15.68 14.94
N TYR A 197 -11.80 14.98 13.80
CA TYR A 197 -12.58 15.36 12.63
C TYR A 197 -13.99 14.75 12.61
N ALA A 198 -14.50 14.27 13.75
CA ALA A 198 -15.80 13.59 13.84
C ALA A 198 -16.99 14.41 13.31
N LYS A 199 -16.89 15.75 13.38
CA LYS A 199 -17.92 16.70 12.94
C LYS A 199 -17.55 17.43 11.65
N SER A 200 -16.45 17.03 11.02
CA SER A 200 -15.93 17.62 9.78
C SER A 200 -15.51 16.48 8.86
N ASP A 201 -14.40 16.60 8.15
CA ASP A 201 -13.93 15.63 7.16
C ASP A 201 -12.56 15.09 7.58
N ASN A 202 -12.42 13.77 7.62
CA ASN A 202 -11.15 13.13 7.98
C ASN A 202 -10.03 13.47 6.98
N ARG A 203 -10.34 13.86 5.75
CA ARG A 203 -9.36 14.29 4.74
C ARG A 203 -8.65 15.59 5.10
N ASP A 204 -9.18 16.36 6.05
CA ASP A 204 -8.53 17.59 6.56
C ASP A 204 -7.40 17.29 7.58
N THR A 205 -7.12 16.02 7.85
CA THR A 205 -6.01 15.60 8.72
C THR A 205 -4.68 16.09 8.17
N LYS A 206 -3.87 16.71 9.01
CA LYS A 206 -2.49 17.12 8.69
C LYS A 206 -1.53 16.01 9.11
N GLY A 207 -1.78 14.81 8.58
CA GLY A 207 -0.93 13.66 8.82
C GLY A 207 -1.61 12.33 8.54
N GLY A 208 -0.78 11.33 8.28
CA GLY A 208 -1.14 10.02 7.74
C GLY A 208 -0.04 9.55 6.77
N CYS A 209 -0.02 8.27 6.40
CA CYS A 209 0.84 7.79 5.30
C CYS A 209 0.58 8.54 3.97
N PHE A 210 -0.65 9.01 3.77
CA PHE A 210 -1.16 9.54 2.50
C PHE A 210 -1.63 11.00 2.58
N ALA A 211 -2.40 11.36 3.62
CA ALA A 211 -3.05 12.67 3.73
C ALA A 211 -2.04 13.84 3.82
N GLY A 212 -2.12 14.75 2.85
CA GLY A 212 -1.25 15.93 2.73
C GLY A 212 0.16 15.63 2.19
N ARG A 213 0.45 14.36 1.87
CA ARG A 213 1.73 13.90 1.30
C ARG A 213 1.60 13.39 -0.13
N ASP A 214 0.39 13.00 -0.50
CA ASP A 214 0.07 12.44 -1.81
C ASP A 214 -0.80 13.39 -2.63
N VAL A 215 -0.54 13.47 -3.94
CA VAL A 215 -1.32 14.29 -4.88
C VAL A 215 -2.79 13.91 -4.89
N HIS A 216 -3.10 12.64 -4.71
CA HIS A 216 -4.47 12.15 -4.67
C HIS A 216 -5.19 12.61 -3.40
N SER A 217 -4.47 13.07 -2.35
CA SER A 217 -5.04 13.72 -1.17
C SER A 217 -4.90 15.25 -1.17
N ASN A 218 -4.33 15.83 -2.24
CA ASN A 218 -3.97 17.25 -2.29
C ASN A 218 -5.17 18.12 -2.63
N PRO A 219 -5.66 18.98 -1.72
CA PRO A 219 -6.70 19.96 -2.06
C PRO A 219 -6.19 21.08 -2.99
N ASN A 220 -4.86 21.23 -3.14
CA ASN A 220 -4.24 22.23 -3.99
C ASN A 220 -3.76 21.68 -5.34
N LYS A 221 -4.16 20.45 -5.71
CA LYS A 221 -3.76 19.87 -7.01
C LYS A 221 -4.15 20.85 -8.13
N ASP A 222 -3.23 21.06 -9.06
CA ASP A 222 -3.33 21.98 -10.21
C ASP A 222 -3.44 23.47 -9.85
N LYS A 223 -3.33 23.84 -8.57
CA LYS A 223 -3.34 25.23 -8.07
C LYS A 223 -2.01 25.67 -7.47
N ASP A 224 -1.10 24.72 -7.32
CA ASP A 224 0.22 24.89 -6.76
C ASP A 224 1.28 25.17 -7.83
N GLY A 225 0.86 25.38 -9.09
CA GLY A 225 1.72 25.74 -10.22
C GLY A 225 2.15 24.55 -11.09
N VAL A 226 1.68 23.33 -10.78
CA VAL A 226 2.18 22.08 -11.38
C VAL A 226 0.99 21.23 -11.82
N GLY A 227 0.27 21.75 -12.81
CA GLY A 227 -0.90 21.09 -13.38
C GLY A 227 -0.50 19.87 -14.20
N THR A 228 -1.08 18.72 -13.89
CA THR A 228 -0.89 17.49 -14.69
C THR A 228 -2.24 16.97 -15.18
N PRO A 229 -2.40 16.71 -16.49
CA PRO A 229 -3.62 16.11 -17.01
C PRO A 229 -3.93 14.78 -16.32
N GLU A 230 -5.18 14.62 -15.91
CA GLU A 230 -5.66 13.37 -15.33
C GLU A 230 -6.21 12.46 -16.44
N HIS A 231 -5.37 11.55 -16.91
CA HIS A 231 -5.74 10.54 -17.89
C HIS A 231 -6.48 9.39 -17.19
N LEU A 232 -7.80 9.54 -17.00
CA LEU A 232 -8.62 8.66 -16.17
C LEU A 232 -9.48 7.67 -16.98
N ASN A 233 -9.62 6.45 -16.44
CA ASN A 233 -10.64 5.49 -16.87
C ASN A 233 -12.02 5.82 -16.24
N GLU A 234 -13.05 5.01 -16.48
CA GLU A 234 -14.40 5.26 -15.94
C GLU A 234 -14.45 5.21 -14.40
N ILE A 235 -13.67 4.34 -13.76
CA ILE A 235 -13.53 4.31 -12.30
C ILE A 235 -12.93 5.62 -11.79
N GLY A 236 -11.83 6.07 -12.41
CA GLY A 236 -11.15 7.32 -12.06
C GLY A 236 -12.06 8.53 -12.21
N LYS A 237 -12.79 8.64 -13.32
CA LYS A 237 -13.77 9.74 -13.55
C LYS A 237 -14.87 9.76 -12.49
N TRP A 238 -15.36 8.58 -12.09
CA TRP A 238 -16.35 8.46 -11.03
C TRP A 238 -15.78 8.88 -9.68
N MET A 239 -14.57 8.40 -9.33
CA MET A 239 -13.88 8.79 -8.10
C MET A 239 -13.63 10.30 -8.06
N GLN A 240 -13.24 10.88 -9.20
CA GLN A 240 -13.02 12.30 -9.33
C GLN A 240 -14.28 13.10 -9.01
N SER A 241 -15.39 12.72 -9.66
CA SER A 241 -16.68 13.44 -9.56
C SER A 241 -17.38 13.24 -8.21
N ASN A 242 -17.25 12.08 -7.58
CA ASN A 242 -18.05 11.70 -6.41
C ASN A 242 -17.25 11.71 -5.10
N VAL A 243 -15.91 11.78 -5.17
CA VAL A 243 -15.05 11.71 -3.99
C VAL A 243 -14.04 12.85 -3.99
N SER A 244 -13.08 12.87 -4.93
CA SER A 244 -11.93 13.77 -4.83
C SER A 244 -12.32 15.24 -4.97
N ASN A 245 -13.23 15.56 -5.89
CA ASN A 245 -13.73 16.93 -6.10
C ASN A 245 -14.80 17.35 -5.09
N ILE A 246 -15.23 16.46 -4.19
CA ILE A 246 -16.26 16.77 -3.19
C ILE A 246 -15.62 17.35 -1.91
N GLY A 247 -15.96 18.61 -1.60
CA GLY A 247 -15.60 19.26 -0.34
C GLY A 247 -15.33 20.78 -0.46
N ASN A 248 -15.57 21.50 0.65
CA ASN A 248 -15.22 22.90 1.02
C ASN A 248 -15.43 24.07 0.03
N GLY A 249 -15.98 23.87 -1.18
CA GLY A 249 -16.21 24.94 -2.15
C GLY A 249 -14.93 25.53 -2.76
N LYS A 250 -13.78 24.87 -2.60
CA LYS A 250 -12.46 25.31 -3.09
C LYS A 250 -11.70 24.22 -3.86
N GLY A 251 -12.40 23.35 -4.60
CA GLY A 251 -11.77 22.40 -5.55
C GLY A 251 -11.41 21.04 -4.97
N GLY A 252 -12.26 20.48 -4.12
CA GLY A 252 -12.12 19.10 -3.64
C GLY A 252 -11.20 18.92 -2.43
N LYS A 253 -11.20 17.71 -1.89
CA LYS A 253 -10.38 17.30 -0.74
C LYS A 253 -9.56 16.04 -1.02
N GLY A 254 -9.55 15.57 -2.27
CA GLY A 254 -8.86 14.36 -2.66
C GLY A 254 -9.55 13.08 -2.18
N LEU A 255 -8.89 11.96 -2.45
CA LEU A 255 -9.27 10.61 -2.07
C LEU A 255 -8.91 10.31 -0.61
N TRP A 256 -9.54 9.28 -0.06
CA TRP A 256 -9.24 8.72 1.24
C TRP A 256 -8.71 7.29 1.14
N CYS A 257 -8.08 6.79 2.20
CA CYS A 257 -7.40 5.48 2.21
C CYS A 257 -8.28 4.34 1.68
N THR A 258 -9.56 4.35 2.04
CA THR A 258 -10.52 3.31 1.67
C THR A 258 -11.01 3.40 0.22
N ASN A 259 -10.75 4.51 -0.47
CA ASN A 259 -11.01 4.62 -1.92
C ASN A 259 -9.94 3.89 -2.74
N CYS A 260 -8.77 3.62 -2.15
CA CYS A 260 -7.66 2.90 -2.78
C CYS A 260 -7.54 1.47 -2.23
N HIS A 261 -7.66 1.29 -0.91
CA HIS A 261 -7.58 -0.02 -0.26
C HIS A 261 -8.98 -0.61 -0.07
N ASN A 262 -9.50 -1.24 -1.13
CA ASN A 262 -10.85 -1.81 -1.14
C ASN A 262 -10.89 -3.16 -1.86
N GLN A 263 -12.06 -3.78 -1.86
CA GLN A 263 -12.28 -5.06 -2.54
C GLN A 263 -12.21 -4.93 -4.07
N LEU A 264 -12.47 -3.75 -4.66
CA LEU A 264 -12.45 -3.60 -6.12
C LEU A 264 -11.08 -3.87 -6.71
N SER A 265 -10.00 -3.33 -6.12
CA SER A 265 -8.64 -3.58 -6.63
C SER A 265 -8.33 -5.08 -6.73
N ARG A 266 -8.84 -5.88 -5.77
CA ARG A 266 -8.75 -7.35 -5.80
C ARG A 266 -9.59 -7.96 -6.92
N GLU A 267 -10.84 -7.52 -7.08
CA GLU A 267 -11.72 -7.96 -8.17
C GLU A 267 -11.10 -7.71 -9.55
N LEU A 268 -10.52 -6.53 -9.75
CA LEU A 268 -9.85 -6.15 -10.99
C LEU A 268 -8.62 -7.04 -11.20
N TYR A 269 -7.77 -7.19 -10.17
CA TYR A 269 -6.57 -8.02 -10.22
C TYR A 269 -6.86 -9.47 -10.61
N GLN A 270 -7.89 -10.10 -10.03
CA GLN A 270 -8.23 -11.48 -10.36
C GLN A 270 -8.58 -11.65 -11.85
N ARG A 271 -9.23 -10.64 -12.45
CA ARG A 271 -9.73 -10.69 -13.83
C ARG A 271 -8.72 -10.22 -14.88
N ASP A 272 -7.55 -9.76 -14.46
CA ASP A 272 -6.48 -9.39 -15.38
C ASP A 272 -5.77 -10.64 -15.94
N ASN A 273 -5.52 -10.67 -17.24
CA ASN A 273 -4.60 -11.59 -17.91
C ASN A 273 -4.00 -10.87 -19.12
N LEU A 274 -3.13 -9.92 -18.79
CA LEU A 274 -2.54 -8.96 -19.71
C LEU A 274 -1.48 -9.64 -20.60
N LYS A 275 -1.42 -9.20 -21.84
CA LYS A 275 -0.31 -9.45 -22.78
C LYS A 275 0.62 -8.24 -22.88
N ASN A 276 0.05 -7.04 -22.74
CA ASN A 276 0.78 -5.79 -22.63
C ASN A 276 -0.05 -4.80 -21.79
N ALA A 277 0.50 -4.36 -20.66
CA ALA A 277 -0.15 -3.52 -19.68
C ALA A 277 -0.34 -2.07 -20.14
N PHE A 278 0.69 -1.47 -20.75
CA PHE A 278 0.63 -0.09 -21.28
C PHE A 278 -0.33 0.05 -22.46
N LYS A 279 -0.60 -1.03 -23.19
CA LYS A 279 -1.58 -1.06 -24.29
C LYS A 279 -2.91 -1.69 -23.89
N GLN A 280 -3.03 -2.17 -22.65
CA GLN A 280 -4.20 -2.91 -22.15
C GLN A 280 -4.67 -4.05 -23.08
N THR A 281 -3.72 -4.76 -23.70
CA THR A 281 -4.04 -5.94 -24.50
C THR A 281 -4.08 -7.19 -23.62
N GLY A 282 -4.94 -8.15 -23.95
CA GLY A 282 -5.21 -9.32 -23.11
C GLY A 282 -6.61 -9.26 -22.53
N GLU A 283 -6.79 -9.78 -21.32
CA GLU A 283 -8.05 -9.73 -20.58
C GLU A 283 -7.92 -8.72 -19.44
N THR A 284 -8.87 -7.79 -19.35
CA THR A 284 -9.03 -6.87 -18.22
C THR A 284 -10.43 -6.28 -18.28
N ILE A 285 -10.96 -5.86 -17.12
CA ILE A 285 -12.24 -5.13 -17.03
C ILE A 285 -12.05 -3.65 -16.66
N ARG A 286 -10.81 -3.19 -16.47
CA ARG A 286 -10.48 -1.84 -16.00
C ARG A 286 -10.83 -0.72 -16.99
N ASN A 287 -10.96 -1.09 -18.27
CA ASN A 287 -11.30 -0.19 -19.37
C ASN A 287 -12.79 -0.24 -19.75
N GLN A 288 -13.62 -0.94 -18.99
CA GLN A 288 -15.05 -1.09 -19.27
C GLN A 288 -15.88 -0.01 -18.55
N SER A 289 -17.16 0.07 -18.94
CA SER A 289 -18.12 0.88 -18.20
C SER A 289 -18.30 0.35 -16.78
N LEU A 290 -18.74 1.21 -15.86
CA LEU A 290 -18.96 0.78 -14.48
C LEU A 290 -20.11 -0.21 -14.31
N ASP A 291 -21.09 -0.21 -15.23
CA ASP A 291 -22.17 -1.21 -15.25
C ASP A 291 -21.62 -2.59 -15.69
N ASP A 292 -20.73 -2.61 -16.69
CA ASP A 292 -20.06 -3.83 -17.12
C ASP A 292 -19.11 -4.38 -16.05
N ILE A 293 -18.37 -3.50 -15.35
CA ILE A 293 -17.56 -3.88 -14.19
C ILE A 293 -18.45 -4.48 -13.10
N ALA A 294 -19.55 -3.81 -12.73
CA ALA A 294 -20.47 -4.32 -11.71
C ALA A 294 -21.03 -5.70 -12.09
N LYS A 295 -21.41 -5.88 -13.36
CA LYS A 295 -21.88 -7.16 -13.90
C LYS A 295 -20.79 -8.23 -13.88
N ALA A 296 -19.56 -7.91 -14.29
CA ALA A 296 -18.43 -8.84 -14.32
C ALA A 296 -17.99 -9.30 -12.92
N ILE A 297 -18.21 -8.48 -11.89
CA ILE A 297 -17.96 -8.84 -10.50
C ILE A 297 -19.18 -9.44 -9.78
N GLY A 298 -20.36 -9.44 -10.42
CA GLY A 298 -21.57 -10.04 -9.87
C GLY A 298 -22.27 -9.20 -8.80
N VAL A 299 -22.15 -7.87 -8.85
CA VAL A 299 -22.84 -6.95 -7.92
C VAL A 299 -23.70 -5.93 -8.68
N SER A 300 -24.62 -5.28 -7.96
CA SER A 300 -25.35 -4.14 -8.53
C SER A 300 -24.44 -2.92 -8.66
N ARG A 301 -24.73 -2.05 -9.63
CA ARG A 301 -24.06 -0.75 -9.80
C ARG A 301 -23.97 0.04 -8.49
N LYS A 302 -25.07 0.10 -7.73
CA LYS A 302 -25.14 0.73 -6.41
C LYS A 302 -24.18 0.10 -5.39
N THR A 303 -24.03 -1.22 -5.41
CA THR A 303 -23.09 -1.92 -4.50
C THR A 303 -21.64 -1.63 -4.87
N LEU A 304 -21.31 -1.60 -6.16
CA LEU A 304 -20.00 -1.18 -6.65
C LEU A 304 -19.66 0.24 -6.13
N GLU A 305 -20.57 1.19 -6.29
CA GLU A 305 -20.35 2.56 -5.84
C GLU A 305 -20.21 2.68 -4.32
N GLN A 306 -21.13 2.09 -3.55
CA GLN A 306 -21.24 2.35 -2.11
C GLN A 306 -20.36 1.47 -1.23
N LYS A 307 -19.94 0.29 -1.71
CA LYS A 307 -19.15 -0.66 -0.90
C LYS A 307 -17.75 -0.95 -1.46
N TYR A 308 -17.54 -0.69 -2.74
CA TYR A 308 -16.28 -1.01 -3.41
C TYR A 308 -15.50 0.27 -3.72
N LEU A 309 -16.16 1.30 -4.27
CA LEU A 309 -15.51 2.58 -4.63
C LEU A 309 -15.44 3.57 -3.45
N ASP A 310 -16.55 3.80 -2.75
CA ASP A 310 -16.61 4.74 -1.61
C ASP A 310 -17.20 4.10 -0.34
N PRO A 311 -16.54 3.07 0.22
CA PRO A 311 -17.02 2.41 1.43
C PRO A 311 -17.00 3.35 2.64
N LYS A 312 -18.13 3.38 3.35
CA LYS A 312 -18.39 4.26 4.50
C LYS A 312 -18.84 3.44 5.71
N VAL A 313 -18.46 3.90 6.90
CA VAL A 313 -18.81 3.30 8.18
C VAL A 313 -20.33 3.23 8.33
N VAL A 314 -20.84 2.07 8.71
CA VAL A 314 -22.25 1.85 9.04
C VAL A 314 -22.33 1.46 10.51
N ALA A 315 -22.46 2.47 11.37
CA ALA A 315 -22.42 2.29 12.81
C ALA A 315 -23.64 1.50 13.34
N ASP A 316 -23.38 0.57 14.26
CA ASP A 316 -24.40 -0.03 15.11
C ASP A 316 -24.76 0.89 16.29
N LYS A 317 -25.67 0.43 17.16
CA LYS A 317 -26.09 1.17 18.37
C LYS A 317 -24.96 1.48 19.36
N ASN A 318 -23.82 0.79 19.26
CA ASN A 318 -22.64 0.97 20.11
C ASN A 318 -21.57 1.82 19.43
N GLY A 319 -21.79 2.27 18.19
CA GLY A 319 -20.81 2.98 17.39
C GLY A 319 -19.75 2.08 16.75
N HIS A 320 -19.96 0.76 16.73
CA HIS A 320 -19.12 -0.19 16.00
C HIS A 320 -19.50 -0.21 14.52
N ASP A 321 -18.55 -0.43 13.63
CA ASP A 321 -18.89 -0.66 12.23
C ASP A 321 -19.62 -2.00 12.08
N THR A 322 -20.69 -2.02 11.29
CA THR A 322 -21.50 -3.22 11.09
C THR A 322 -20.83 -4.12 10.05
N PRO A 323 -20.34 -5.32 10.41
CA PRO A 323 -19.65 -6.20 9.47
C PRO A 323 -20.49 -6.49 8.23
N GLY A 324 -19.88 -6.38 7.05
CA GLY A 324 -20.52 -6.63 5.75
C GLY A 324 -21.42 -5.51 5.21
N LYS A 325 -21.73 -4.46 6.00
CA LYS A 325 -22.54 -3.34 5.53
C LYS A 325 -21.71 -2.20 4.92
N SER A 326 -20.59 -1.84 5.55
CA SER A 326 -19.76 -0.68 5.16
C SER A 326 -18.94 -0.86 3.89
N GLY A 327 -18.55 -2.09 3.57
CA GLY A 327 -17.59 -2.39 2.52
C GLY A 327 -16.11 -2.23 2.95
N ILE A 328 -15.84 -1.50 4.04
CA ILE A 328 -14.47 -1.20 4.52
C ILE A 328 -13.69 -2.50 4.83
N LEU A 329 -14.33 -3.42 5.55
CA LEU A 329 -13.76 -4.71 5.95
C LEU A 329 -14.06 -5.85 4.96
N LEU A 330 -14.62 -5.54 3.79
CA LEU A 330 -15.01 -6.58 2.82
C LEU A 330 -13.81 -7.41 2.35
N THR A 331 -12.63 -6.77 2.28
CA THR A 331 -11.34 -7.40 1.97
C THR A 331 -10.91 -8.51 2.94
N TRP A 332 -11.52 -8.61 4.12
CA TRP A 332 -11.30 -9.70 5.07
C TRP A 332 -12.59 -10.41 5.49
N ALA A 333 -13.69 -10.16 4.77
CA ALA A 333 -14.91 -10.90 4.97
C ALA A 333 -14.66 -12.40 4.70
N LYS A 334 -15.35 -13.26 5.44
CA LYS A 334 -15.27 -14.71 5.24
C LYS A 334 -15.67 -15.07 3.81
N ASP A 335 -16.80 -14.52 3.36
CA ASP A 335 -17.35 -14.76 2.03
C ASP A 335 -16.98 -13.60 1.12
N ARG A 336 -15.91 -13.76 0.35
CA ARG A 336 -15.41 -12.79 -0.62
C ARG A 336 -14.61 -13.50 -1.72
N MET A 337 -14.39 -12.81 -2.83
CA MET A 337 -13.42 -13.24 -3.83
C MET A 337 -12.00 -12.99 -3.29
N VAL A 338 -11.13 -13.99 -3.42
CA VAL A 338 -9.71 -13.91 -3.11
C VAL A 338 -8.92 -14.22 -4.39
N PRO A 339 -8.04 -13.32 -4.85
CA PRO A 339 -7.27 -13.59 -6.05
C PRO A 339 -6.36 -14.80 -5.91
N ASP A 340 -6.03 -15.44 -7.03
CA ASP A 340 -5.08 -16.54 -7.08
C ASP A 340 -3.64 -16.02 -7.12
N ILE A 341 -2.75 -16.68 -6.37
CA ILE A 341 -1.33 -16.32 -6.29
C ILE A 341 -0.50 -17.06 -7.34
N GLY A 342 -0.93 -18.25 -7.76
CA GLY A 342 -0.25 -19.10 -8.74
C GLY A 342 -0.91 -20.47 -8.88
N VAL A 343 -0.29 -21.33 -9.67
CA VAL A 343 -0.77 -22.70 -9.95
C VAL A 343 0.25 -23.71 -9.42
N ILE A 344 -0.21 -24.68 -8.64
CA ILE A 344 0.63 -25.72 -8.04
C ILE A 344 0.24 -27.12 -8.50
N ALA A 345 1.17 -28.06 -8.35
CA ALA A 345 0.92 -29.48 -8.53
C ALA A 345 0.22 -30.05 -7.28
N MET A 346 -0.70 -30.99 -7.51
CA MET A 346 -1.45 -31.68 -6.47
C MET A 346 -1.12 -33.17 -6.50
N LYS A 347 -1.17 -33.81 -5.33
CA LYS A 347 -1.08 -35.26 -5.16
C LYS A 347 -2.16 -35.71 -4.19
N ASP A 348 -3.04 -36.57 -4.69
CA ASP A 348 -4.13 -37.21 -3.94
C ASP A 348 -5.07 -36.21 -3.24
N GLY A 349 -5.27 -35.05 -3.87
CA GLY A 349 -6.13 -33.97 -3.34
C GLY A 349 -5.40 -32.92 -2.50
N GLU A 350 -4.13 -33.14 -2.16
CA GLU A 350 -3.32 -32.22 -1.35
C GLU A 350 -2.19 -31.57 -2.18
N PRO A 351 -1.63 -30.43 -1.77
CA PRO A 351 -0.45 -29.85 -2.41
C PRO A 351 0.70 -30.85 -2.51
N LEU A 352 1.29 -31.01 -3.70
CA LEU A 352 2.53 -31.75 -3.82
C LEU A 352 3.64 -30.93 -3.17
N VAL A 353 4.17 -31.45 -2.07
CA VAL A 353 5.23 -30.79 -1.29
C VAL A 353 6.56 -31.53 -1.38
N THR A 354 7.62 -30.77 -1.24
CA THR A 354 9.00 -31.22 -1.08
C THR A 354 9.57 -30.61 0.19
N LYS A 355 10.69 -31.16 0.68
CA LYS A 355 11.45 -30.56 1.77
C LYS A 355 12.81 -30.14 1.24
N ASP A 356 13.26 -28.95 1.63
CA ASP A 356 14.62 -28.49 1.40
C ASP A 356 15.58 -29.04 2.48
N GLU A 357 16.82 -28.55 2.47
CA GLU A 357 17.92 -29.06 3.29
C GLU A 357 17.71 -28.87 4.80
N ASP A 358 17.00 -27.81 5.21
CA ASP A 358 16.62 -27.53 6.60
C ASP A 358 15.24 -28.09 6.97
N GLY A 359 14.55 -28.73 6.02
CA GLY A 359 13.33 -29.49 6.26
C GLY A 359 12.05 -28.68 6.12
N ASP A 360 12.15 -27.45 5.61
CA ASP A 360 11.04 -26.56 5.32
C ASP A 360 10.22 -27.08 4.14
N ILE A 361 8.90 -26.97 4.28
CA ILE A 361 7.93 -27.49 3.33
C ILE A 361 7.79 -26.52 2.16
N ASN A 362 8.09 -27.01 0.96
CA ASN A 362 7.99 -26.27 -0.28
C ASN A 362 6.93 -26.87 -1.20
N VAL A 363 6.03 -26.06 -1.73
CA VAL A 363 5.06 -26.50 -2.75
C VAL A 363 5.69 -26.55 -4.14
N VAL A 364 5.22 -27.46 -4.99
CA VAL A 364 5.66 -27.51 -6.39
C VAL A 364 4.84 -26.54 -7.24
N LEU A 365 5.40 -25.36 -7.51
CA LEU A 365 4.81 -24.33 -8.38
C LEU A 365 4.92 -24.75 -9.86
N LEU A 366 3.77 -24.85 -10.54
CA LEU A 366 3.69 -25.14 -11.97
C LEU A 366 3.64 -23.86 -12.81
N SER A 367 3.05 -22.78 -12.28
CA SER A 367 3.07 -21.48 -12.92
C SER A 367 2.91 -20.34 -11.92
N ALA A 368 3.73 -19.30 -12.09
CA ALA A 368 3.55 -18.02 -11.40
C ALA A 368 2.39 -17.20 -11.98
N ASN A 369 1.93 -17.48 -13.21
CA ASN A 369 0.73 -16.85 -13.76
C ASN A 369 -0.50 -17.68 -13.33
N PRO A 370 -1.37 -17.14 -12.45
CA PRO A 370 -2.57 -17.85 -12.01
C PRO A 370 -3.57 -18.13 -13.15
N SER A 371 -3.52 -17.34 -14.22
CA SER A 371 -4.36 -17.48 -15.41
C SER A 371 -3.72 -18.40 -16.48
N ALA A 372 -2.64 -19.13 -16.15
CA ALA A 372 -2.02 -20.06 -17.07
C ALA A 372 -2.99 -21.17 -17.50
N LYS A 373 -2.96 -21.53 -18.79
CA LYS A 373 -3.78 -22.64 -19.31
C LYS A 373 -3.33 -23.94 -18.68
N LEU A 374 -4.11 -24.50 -17.77
CA LEU A 374 -3.74 -25.70 -16.99
C LEU A 374 -3.33 -26.87 -17.88
N ALA A 375 -4.02 -27.08 -19.01
CA ALA A 375 -3.70 -28.15 -19.97
C ALA A 375 -2.32 -28.00 -20.65
N SER A 376 -1.67 -26.83 -20.54
CA SER A 376 -0.33 -26.59 -21.10
C SER A 376 0.80 -26.77 -20.08
N LEU A 377 0.47 -27.01 -18.81
CA LEU A 377 1.46 -27.14 -17.74
C LEU A 377 1.98 -28.57 -17.67
N GLN A 378 3.29 -28.72 -17.53
CA GLN A 378 3.93 -30.03 -17.35
C GLN A 378 3.80 -30.46 -15.90
N LEU A 379 3.21 -31.64 -15.70
CA LEU A 379 3.04 -32.25 -14.39
C LEU A 379 4.29 -33.08 -14.02
N PRO A 380 4.81 -32.94 -12.79
CA PRO A 380 5.72 -33.91 -12.20
C PRO A 380 5.11 -35.32 -12.22
N LYS A 381 5.94 -36.36 -12.30
CA LYS A 381 5.46 -37.75 -12.37
C LYS A 381 4.63 -38.15 -11.16
N GLU A 382 4.93 -37.54 -10.02
CA GLU A 382 4.32 -37.81 -8.72
C GLU A 382 2.99 -37.06 -8.53
N ALA A 383 2.68 -36.10 -9.40
CA ALA A 383 1.48 -35.29 -9.30
C ALA A 383 0.28 -36.01 -9.94
N THR A 384 -0.86 -35.98 -9.26
CA THR A 384 -2.13 -36.52 -9.74
C THR A 384 -3.15 -35.42 -10.10
N GLY A 385 -2.78 -34.14 -9.94
CA GLY A 385 -3.63 -33.02 -10.34
C GLY A 385 -2.91 -31.67 -10.34
N ILE A 386 -3.69 -30.62 -10.66
CA ILE A 386 -3.26 -29.22 -10.71
C ILE A 386 -4.33 -28.37 -10.01
N ALA A 387 -3.92 -27.36 -9.24
CA ALA A 387 -4.84 -26.38 -8.67
C ALA A 387 -4.25 -24.96 -8.74
N ALA A 388 -5.09 -23.98 -9.06
CA ALA A 388 -4.81 -22.59 -8.72
C ALA A 388 -5.01 -22.42 -7.21
N VAL A 389 -4.08 -21.71 -6.58
CA VAL A 389 -4.12 -21.46 -5.13
C VAL A 389 -4.43 -20.00 -4.84
N PRO A 390 -5.36 -19.71 -3.92
CA PRO A 390 -5.70 -18.35 -3.54
C PRO A 390 -4.58 -17.74 -2.68
N TYR A 391 -4.47 -16.41 -2.68
CA TYR A 391 -3.62 -15.69 -1.76
C TYR A 391 -3.88 -16.08 -0.30
N ASP A 392 -5.13 -16.38 0.08
CA ASP A 392 -5.48 -16.81 1.45
C ASP A 392 -4.80 -18.12 1.90
N ALA A 393 -4.25 -18.91 0.98
CA ALA A 393 -3.41 -20.06 1.33
C ALA A 393 -2.04 -19.61 1.85
N ALA A 394 -1.51 -18.48 1.37
CA ALA A 394 -0.24 -17.93 1.81
C ALA A 394 -0.33 -17.30 3.20
N SER A 395 0.69 -17.55 4.02
CA SER A 395 0.96 -16.77 5.22
C SER A 395 1.06 -15.28 4.85
N HIS A 396 0.28 -14.44 5.53
CA HIS A 396 0.12 -13.00 5.23
C HIS A 396 -0.52 -12.67 3.87
N GLY A 397 -1.05 -13.66 3.13
CA GLY A 397 -1.76 -13.48 1.86
C GLY A 397 -2.95 -12.51 1.91
N ARG A 398 -3.47 -12.27 3.11
CA ARG A 398 -4.58 -11.36 3.41
C ARG A 398 -4.15 -9.90 3.60
N ASP A 399 -2.86 -9.59 3.62
CA ASP A 399 -2.39 -8.22 3.83
C ASP A 399 -2.86 -7.28 2.69
N TYR A 400 -3.05 -5.99 3.02
CA TYR A 400 -3.31 -4.94 2.03
C TYR A 400 -2.07 -4.60 1.20
N TRP A 401 -0.87 -4.99 1.63
CA TRP A 401 0.39 -4.66 0.97
C TRP A 401 0.89 -5.70 -0.04
N LEU A 402 0.11 -6.77 -0.28
CA LEU A 402 0.36 -7.68 -1.40
C LEU A 402 -0.29 -7.19 -2.68
N SER A 403 0.24 -7.56 -3.85
CA SER A 403 -0.29 -7.18 -5.16
C SER A 403 -1.81 -7.02 -5.20
N PRO A 404 -2.61 -8.05 -4.89
CA PRO A 404 -4.06 -7.94 -5.03
C PRO A 404 -4.68 -6.84 -4.17
N GLY A 405 -4.10 -6.53 -3.00
CA GLY A 405 -4.59 -5.52 -2.06
C GLY A 405 -3.98 -4.14 -2.20
N VAL A 406 -2.87 -4.01 -2.95
CA VAL A 406 -2.19 -2.75 -3.19
C VAL A 406 -2.96 -1.98 -4.28
N PRO A 407 -3.19 -0.67 -4.11
CA PRO A 407 -3.78 0.15 -5.15
C PRO A 407 -2.89 0.16 -6.40
N HIS A 408 -3.49 0.02 -7.57
CA HIS A 408 -2.79 0.16 -8.85
C HIS A 408 -3.20 1.48 -9.50
N CYS A 409 -2.26 2.15 -10.18
CA CYS A 409 -2.56 3.27 -11.06
C CYS A 409 -3.65 2.85 -12.07
N ALA A 410 -3.56 1.63 -12.60
CA ALA A 410 -4.55 1.03 -13.50
C ALA A 410 -5.96 0.84 -12.89
N ASP A 411 -6.15 1.03 -11.58
CA ASP A 411 -7.49 1.04 -10.99
C ASP A 411 -8.26 2.30 -11.46
N CYS A 412 -7.60 3.45 -11.60
CA CYS A 412 -8.23 4.74 -11.91
C CYS A 412 -7.73 5.41 -13.19
N HIS A 413 -6.51 5.12 -13.64
CA HIS A 413 -5.91 5.71 -14.84
C HIS A 413 -6.16 4.87 -16.09
N ALA A 414 -6.29 5.57 -17.22
CA ALA A 414 -6.37 4.94 -18.53
C ALA A 414 -4.96 4.58 -19.04
N ALA A 415 -4.86 3.48 -19.80
CA ALA A 415 -3.65 3.21 -20.55
C ALA A 415 -3.32 4.36 -21.53
N PRO A 416 -2.04 4.71 -21.72
CA PRO A 416 -0.84 4.01 -21.23
C PRO A 416 -0.32 4.46 -19.85
N PHE A 417 -1.06 5.29 -19.11
CA PHE A 417 -0.65 5.87 -17.82
C PHE A 417 -0.85 4.92 -16.64
N VAL A 418 -0.31 3.70 -16.78
CA VAL A 418 -0.53 2.57 -15.88
C VAL A 418 0.79 1.85 -15.61
N GLU A 419 0.81 0.97 -14.62
CA GLU A 419 1.97 0.12 -14.36
C GLU A 419 2.26 -0.87 -15.50
N GLY A 420 3.52 -1.31 -15.59
CA GLY A 420 3.86 -2.49 -16.38
C GLY A 420 3.32 -3.78 -15.76
N GLN A 421 3.50 -4.90 -16.46
CA GLN A 421 3.16 -6.23 -15.94
C GLN A 421 4.05 -6.63 -14.76
N GLY A 422 3.53 -7.55 -13.94
CA GLY A 422 4.26 -8.23 -12.87
C GLY A 422 5.08 -9.44 -13.33
N GLY A 423 5.63 -10.16 -12.35
CA GLY A 423 6.23 -11.48 -12.53
C GLY A 423 7.67 -11.66 -12.04
N VAL A 424 8.47 -10.59 -11.95
CA VAL A 424 9.85 -10.71 -11.40
C VAL A 424 9.87 -10.86 -9.90
N ALA A 425 9.00 -10.14 -9.20
CA ALA A 425 8.92 -10.15 -7.75
C ALA A 425 7.90 -11.18 -7.24
N PHE A 426 7.79 -12.35 -7.88
CA PHE A 426 6.91 -13.42 -7.38
C PHE A 426 7.34 -13.82 -5.95
N PRO A 427 6.40 -14.05 -5.01
CA PRO A 427 4.95 -14.10 -5.18
C PRO A 427 4.23 -12.77 -4.94
N ILE A 428 4.97 -11.67 -4.80
CA ILE A 428 4.38 -10.34 -4.60
C ILE A 428 3.65 -9.92 -5.87
N ASN A 429 4.17 -10.18 -7.08
CA ASN A 429 3.53 -9.84 -8.35
C ASN A 429 3.47 -11.05 -9.29
N GLN A 430 2.33 -11.23 -9.98
CA GLN A 430 2.14 -12.32 -10.94
C GLN A 430 2.36 -11.85 -12.39
N PRO A 431 2.92 -12.69 -13.29
CA PRO A 431 2.87 -12.47 -14.72
C PRO A 431 1.42 -12.41 -15.21
N GLY A 432 1.15 -11.61 -16.25
CA GLY A 432 -0.21 -11.39 -16.77
C GLY A 432 -1.08 -10.49 -15.89
N LYS A 433 -0.54 -9.94 -14.79
CA LYS A 433 -1.22 -8.97 -13.93
C LYS A 433 -0.48 -7.65 -13.94
N TYR A 434 -1.14 -6.57 -13.56
CA TYR A 434 -0.45 -5.32 -13.24
C TYR A 434 0.53 -5.55 -12.08
N SER A 435 1.71 -4.95 -12.18
CA SER A 435 2.72 -4.95 -11.11
C SER A 435 2.35 -3.91 -10.06
N VAL A 436 2.64 -4.17 -8.77
CA VAL A 436 2.64 -3.08 -7.79
C VAL A 436 3.65 -2.01 -8.20
N MET A 437 3.30 -0.74 -7.98
CA MET A 437 4.10 0.40 -8.40
C MET A 437 5.57 0.32 -7.94
N ARG A 438 5.88 -0.32 -6.80
CA ARG A 438 7.25 -0.44 -6.26
C ARG A 438 8.20 -1.18 -7.20
N TYR A 439 7.68 -2.17 -7.90
CA TYR A 439 8.42 -3.05 -8.80
C TYR A 439 8.14 -2.73 -10.28
N SER A 440 7.20 -1.80 -10.53
CA SER A 440 6.85 -1.35 -11.87
C SER A 440 7.92 -0.45 -12.44
N LYS A 441 8.23 -0.69 -13.71
CA LYS A 441 9.23 0.06 -14.47
C LYS A 441 8.64 0.53 -15.78
N GLY A 442 9.05 1.71 -16.22
CA GLY A 442 8.61 2.34 -17.45
C GLY A 442 9.79 2.70 -18.35
N HIS A 443 9.85 3.98 -18.74
CA HIS A 443 10.88 4.54 -19.61
C HIS A 443 12.29 4.08 -19.23
N ALA A 444 13.02 3.49 -20.19
CA ALA A 444 14.37 2.97 -20.02
C ALA A 444 14.56 1.99 -18.83
N GLY A 445 13.49 1.36 -18.34
CA GLY A 445 13.54 0.49 -17.16
C GLY A 445 13.66 1.24 -15.82
N LEU A 446 13.44 2.56 -15.82
CA LEU A 446 13.35 3.35 -14.60
C LEU A 446 12.09 2.98 -13.83
N ALA A 447 12.20 2.90 -12.51
CA ALA A 447 11.05 2.70 -11.63
C ALA A 447 10.12 3.92 -11.72
N CYS A 448 8.81 3.71 -11.61
CA CYS A 448 7.84 4.81 -11.70
C CYS A 448 8.14 5.93 -10.67
N GLN A 449 8.68 5.57 -9.51
CA GLN A 449 9.08 6.50 -8.45
C GLN A 449 10.22 7.44 -8.87
N ALA A 450 11.03 7.06 -9.85
CA ALA A 450 12.08 7.92 -10.37
C ALA A 450 11.50 9.13 -11.11
N CYS A 451 10.32 9.00 -11.73
CA CYS A 451 9.64 10.10 -12.41
C CYS A 451 8.56 10.73 -11.55
N HIS A 452 7.71 9.94 -10.89
CA HIS A 452 6.57 10.46 -10.12
C HIS A 452 6.89 10.72 -8.65
N GLU A 453 8.15 10.55 -8.23
CA GLU A 453 8.64 10.72 -6.84
C GLU A 453 7.90 9.87 -5.80
N SER A 454 7.26 8.82 -6.31
CA SER A 454 6.04 8.28 -5.75
C SER A 454 6.30 6.97 -5.00
N THR A 455 6.57 7.02 -3.69
CA THR A 455 6.55 5.77 -2.89
C THR A 455 5.14 5.14 -2.81
N HIS A 456 4.09 5.80 -3.34
CA HIS A 456 2.65 5.44 -3.40
C HIS A 456 1.80 6.27 -4.40
N GLY A 457 2.40 7.22 -5.11
CA GLY A 457 1.73 8.37 -5.74
C GLY A 457 2.23 9.71 -5.20
N LEU A 458 3.18 9.66 -4.25
CA LEU A 458 3.68 10.78 -3.44
C LEU A 458 4.49 11.79 -4.25
N TYR A 459 3.83 12.50 -5.14
CA TYR A 459 4.22 13.86 -5.43
C TYR A 459 3.98 14.67 -4.14
N PRO A 460 5.05 15.16 -3.48
CA PRO A 460 4.91 15.97 -2.28
C PRO A 460 4.29 17.29 -2.66
N VAL A 461 3.06 17.49 -2.24
CA VAL A 461 2.25 18.62 -2.67
C VAL A 461 2.15 19.73 -1.65
N THR A 462 2.28 19.42 -0.36
CA THR A 462 2.11 20.43 0.68
C THR A 462 3.45 20.70 1.36
N PRO A 463 3.96 21.95 1.29
CA PRO A 463 5.20 22.32 1.98
C PRO A 463 5.06 22.29 3.51
N THR A 464 3.83 22.07 4.01
CA THR A 464 3.54 22.11 5.44
C THR A 464 3.60 20.75 6.12
N VAL A 465 3.25 19.65 5.45
CA VAL A 465 3.21 18.30 6.07
C VAL A 465 4.51 17.53 5.84
N ASP A 466 5.12 17.71 4.66
CA ASP A 466 6.40 17.08 4.30
C ASP A 466 7.35 18.08 3.63
N PRO A 467 7.90 19.03 4.39
CA PRO A 467 8.76 20.08 3.84
C PRO A 467 10.03 19.53 3.19
N THR A 468 10.59 18.40 3.67
CA THR A 468 11.83 17.85 3.08
C THR A 468 11.56 17.24 1.73
N THR A 469 10.57 16.35 1.59
CA THR A 469 10.27 15.73 0.28
C THR A 469 9.83 16.80 -0.71
N TYR A 470 9.03 17.78 -0.27
CA TYR A 470 8.64 18.94 -1.08
C TYR A 470 9.86 19.74 -1.58
N THR A 471 10.83 20.04 -0.70
CA THR A 471 12.07 20.75 -1.08
C THR A 471 13.03 19.88 -1.90
N GLN A 472 12.97 18.57 -1.74
CA GLN A 472 13.77 17.64 -2.53
C GLN A 472 13.28 17.62 -3.98
N ALA A 473 11.95 17.60 -4.19
CA ALA A 473 11.34 17.59 -5.50
C ALA A 473 11.83 18.75 -6.39
N THR A 474 11.86 19.97 -5.83
CA THR A 474 12.29 21.17 -6.56
C THR A 474 13.77 21.14 -6.97
N GLN A 475 14.60 20.27 -6.40
CA GLN A 475 16.02 20.16 -6.76
C GLN A 475 16.25 19.36 -8.05
N TYR A 476 15.27 18.56 -8.48
CA TYR A 476 15.43 17.68 -9.63
C TYR A 476 14.90 18.28 -10.93
N ASN A 477 13.87 19.13 -10.88
CA ASN A 477 13.38 19.85 -12.05
C ASN A 477 14.19 21.13 -12.28
N PRO A 478 14.74 21.38 -13.48
CA PRO A 478 15.55 22.57 -13.77
C PRO A 478 14.82 23.91 -13.71
N ASP A 479 13.50 23.91 -13.64
CA ASP A 479 12.66 25.11 -13.46
C ASP A 479 12.25 25.32 -11.99
N GLY A 480 12.72 24.46 -11.08
CA GLY A 480 12.39 24.48 -9.66
C GLY A 480 10.96 24.05 -9.35
N SER A 481 10.20 23.55 -10.34
CA SER A 481 8.86 23.00 -10.10
C SER A 481 8.95 21.79 -9.17
N HIS A 482 8.05 21.74 -8.20
CA HIS A 482 7.79 20.50 -7.47
C HIS A 482 6.88 19.67 -8.38
N GLY A 483 7.12 18.39 -8.67
CA GLY A 483 6.27 17.67 -9.64
C GLY A 483 6.81 16.31 -10.01
N PRO A 484 6.12 15.55 -10.88
CA PRO A 484 6.82 14.53 -11.64
C PRO A 484 8.07 15.16 -12.30
N LEU A 485 9.16 14.41 -12.35
CA LEU A 485 10.38 14.85 -12.99
C LEU A 485 10.12 15.15 -14.47
N LEU A 486 10.45 16.36 -14.87
CA LEU A 486 10.35 16.82 -16.24
C LEU A 486 11.45 16.16 -17.09
N CYS A 487 11.22 16.10 -18.41
CA CYS A 487 12.21 15.55 -19.33
C CYS A 487 13.57 16.26 -19.21
N ALA A 488 13.56 17.56 -18.89
CA ALA A 488 14.73 18.39 -18.69
C ALA A 488 15.64 17.94 -17.55
N SER A 489 15.15 17.14 -16.60
CA SER A 489 15.96 16.56 -15.53
C SER A 489 17.02 15.58 -16.03
N CYS A 490 16.80 14.98 -17.21
CA CYS A 490 17.68 13.96 -17.79
C CYS A 490 18.10 14.23 -19.24
N HIS A 491 17.33 15.06 -19.96
CA HIS A 491 17.54 15.33 -21.38
C HIS A 491 17.75 16.81 -21.65
N GLU A 492 18.47 17.12 -22.72
CA GLU A 492 18.36 18.43 -23.36
C GLU A 492 17.00 18.54 -24.05
N VAL A 493 16.26 19.59 -23.71
CA VAL A 493 14.89 19.81 -24.17
C VAL A 493 14.77 21.12 -24.97
N ASN A 494 13.75 21.18 -25.81
CA ASN A 494 13.36 22.41 -26.49
C ASN A 494 12.50 23.32 -25.59
N GLN A 495 11.98 24.42 -26.14
CA GLN A 495 11.15 25.38 -25.41
C GLN A 495 9.83 24.81 -24.88
N SER A 496 9.32 23.73 -25.49
CA SER A 496 8.13 23.02 -25.03
C SER A 496 8.44 21.96 -23.97
N GLY A 497 9.69 21.85 -23.51
CA GLY A 497 10.11 20.83 -22.55
C GLY A 497 10.27 19.43 -23.13
N VAL A 498 10.22 19.29 -24.46
CA VAL A 498 10.33 18.00 -25.17
C VAL A 498 11.80 17.72 -25.51
N PRO A 499 12.32 16.50 -25.29
CA PRO A 499 13.69 16.15 -25.66
C PRO A 499 13.99 16.43 -27.13
N ILE A 500 15.13 17.04 -27.44
CA ILE A 500 15.54 17.36 -28.83
C ILE A 500 15.61 16.07 -29.69
N LEU A 501 16.06 14.97 -29.08
CA LEU A 501 16.11 13.65 -29.70
C LEU A 501 14.73 13.07 -30.08
N ALA A 502 13.65 13.62 -29.54
CA ALA A 502 12.28 13.19 -29.75
C ALA A 502 11.54 14.02 -30.82
N GLU A 503 12.17 15.03 -31.42
CA GLU A 503 11.50 15.99 -32.32
C GLU A 503 10.89 15.36 -33.59
N ALA A 504 11.46 14.24 -34.06
CA ALA A 504 10.99 13.53 -35.24
C ALA A 504 9.89 12.50 -34.92
N LEU A 505 9.61 12.24 -33.65
CA LEU A 505 8.65 11.22 -33.24
C LEU A 505 7.20 11.72 -33.37
N THR A 506 6.29 10.78 -33.53
CA THR A 506 4.86 11.04 -33.62
C THR A 506 4.07 10.22 -32.61
N TRP A 507 2.98 10.79 -32.13
CA TRP A 507 1.99 10.15 -31.27
C TRP A 507 0.61 10.38 -31.88
N GLU A 508 -0.14 9.31 -32.11
CA GLU A 508 -1.48 9.35 -32.75
C GLU A 508 -1.53 10.13 -34.08
N GLY A 509 -0.43 10.11 -34.84
CA GLY A 509 -0.30 10.79 -36.12
C GLY A 509 0.17 12.25 -36.05
N GLU A 510 0.31 12.81 -34.84
CA GLU A 510 0.80 14.17 -34.63
C GLU A 510 2.26 14.19 -34.20
N LYS A 511 3.01 15.23 -34.61
CA LYS A 511 4.40 15.41 -34.16
C LYS A 511 4.43 15.83 -32.70
N ILE A 512 5.26 15.16 -31.89
CA ILE A 512 5.33 15.44 -30.45
C ILE A 512 6.23 16.63 -30.10
N LYS A 513 7.05 17.13 -31.03
CA LYS A 513 8.09 18.14 -30.76
C LYS A 513 7.62 19.36 -29.99
N ASP A 514 6.41 19.85 -30.26
CA ASP A 514 5.87 21.07 -29.66
C ASP A 514 4.79 20.77 -28.61
N ASN A 515 4.59 19.50 -28.25
CA ASN A 515 3.51 19.05 -27.36
C ASN A 515 4.07 18.09 -26.29
N LEU A 516 4.29 18.63 -25.08
CA LEU A 516 4.84 17.88 -23.95
C LEU A 516 3.95 16.70 -23.53
N ASP A 517 2.62 16.88 -23.49
CA ASP A 517 1.71 15.81 -23.09
C ASP A 517 1.69 14.67 -24.13
N ALA A 518 1.78 14.99 -25.42
CA ALA A 518 1.95 13.98 -26.46
C ALA A 518 3.29 13.25 -26.34
N ALA A 519 4.37 13.94 -25.98
CA ALA A 519 5.66 13.32 -25.73
C ALA A 519 5.64 12.40 -24.51
N ILE A 520 5.00 12.81 -23.42
CA ILE A 520 4.77 11.98 -22.22
C ILE A 520 3.94 10.75 -22.58
N SER A 521 2.86 10.93 -23.34
CA SER A 521 1.99 9.84 -23.82
C SER A 521 2.78 8.83 -24.66
N TRP A 522 3.63 9.31 -25.56
CA TRP A 522 4.50 8.48 -26.38
C TRP A 522 5.44 7.63 -25.52
N ILE A 523 6.08 8.24 -24.51
CA ILE A 523 7.01 7.52 -23.62
C ILE A 523 6.29 6.42 -22.84
N HIS A 524 5.09 6.68 -22.31
CA HIS A 524 4.30 5.69 -21.58
C HIS A 524 3.90 4.52 -22.50
N SER A 525 3.45 4.80 -23.71
CA SER A 525 3.01 3.78 -24.67
C SER A 525 4.14 2.91 -25.23
N ASN A 526 5.35 3.46 -25.32
CA ASN A 526 6.52 2.78 -25.87
C ASN A 526 7.47 2.22 -24.80
N ALA A 527 7.09 2.28 -23.52
CA ALA A 527 7.83 1.63 -22.45
C ALA A 527 7.85 0.11 -22.66
N TYR A 528 8.99 -0.52 -22.34
CA TYR A 528 9.12 -1.97 -22.43
C TYR A 528 8.38 -2.63 -21.27
N ASP A 529 7.37 -3.42 -21.61
CA ASP A 529 6.61 -4.18 -20.63
C ASP A 529 7.32 -5.51 -20.30
N LEU A 530 8.31 -5.45 -19.41
CA LEU A 530 9.22 -6.57 -19.11
C LEU A 530 8.93 -7.29 -17.79
N GLY A 531 7.73 -7.14 -17.21
CA GLY A 531 7.42 -7.79 -15.94
C GLY A 531 8.21 -7.25 -14.73
N GLY A 532 8.78 -6.03 -14.85
CA GLY A 532 9.73 -5.45 -13.88
C GLY A 532 11.21 -5.82 -14.11
N LYS A 533 11.54 -6.59 -15.15
CA LYS A 533 12.95 -6.91 -15.49
C LYS A 533 13.70 -5.67 -15.98
N ASN A 534 14.99 -5.60 -15.65
CA ASN A 534 15.88 -4.65 -16.32
C ASN A 534 16.03 -5.04 -17.79
N ARG A 535 16.12 -4.03 -18.66
CA ARG A 535 16.55 -4.24 -20.03
C ARG A 535 18.00 -4.76 -20.00
N LYS A 536 18.27 -5.85 -20.71
CA LYS A 536 19.62 -6.37 -20.91
C LYS A 536 20.44 -5.46 -21.81
#